data_AF-K1QJ97-F1
#
_entry.id   AF-K1QJ97-F1
#
_cell.length_a   1.000
_cell.length_b   1.000
_cell.length_c   1.000
_cell.angle_alpha   90.00
_cell.angle_beta   90.00
_cell.angle_gamma   90.00
#
_symmetry.space_group_name_H-M   'P 1'
#
loop_
_entity.id
_entity.type
_entity.pdbx_description
1 polymer ?
#
loop_
_entity_poly.entity_id
_entity_poly.type
_entity_poly.pdbx_seq_one_letter_code
_entity_poly.pdbx_strand_id
1 'polypeptide(L)'
;SDLITGGVQCLKNDDIGYRQGNIYSCNDPDLSACCEMDGQFTCCEPNYVKNTREQFKLWGSICVFVLVIVGVYTCLHRDVQWISGQTIQESLGINKKDR
;
A
#
# COMPACT_ATOMS: atom_id res chain seq x y z
N SER A 1 -32.38 5.86 -18.19
CA SER A 1 -31.87 4.63 -17.55
C SER A 1 -30.44 4.50 -17.99
N ASP A 2 -29.56 5.23 -17.31
CA ASP A 2 -28.24 5.59 -17.85
C ASP A 2 -27.18 5.06 -16.89
N LEU A 3 -26.94 3.75 -16.94
CA LEU A 3 -25.81 3.10 -16.31
C LEU A 3 -25.68 1.68 -16.87
N ILE A 4 -24.44 1.26 -17.15
CA ILE A 4 -24.01 -0.09 -17.57
C ILE A 4 -24.01 -0.37 -19.09
N THR A 5 -23.18 0.37 -19.83
CA THR A 5 -22.33 -0.21 -20.91
C THR A 5 -21.09 0.69 -21.11
N GLY A 6 -20.45 1.05 -20.00
CA GLY A 6 -19.38 2.07 -19.94
C GLY A 6 -18.01 1.53 -20.33
N GLY A 7 -17.83 1.19 -21.60
CA GLY A 7 -16.48 1.00 -22.15
C GLY A 7 -15.72 2.32 -22.21
N VAL A 8 -14.44 2.32 -21.84
CA VAL A 8 -13.58 3.50 -22.03
C VAL A 8 -13.34 3.66 -23.53
N GLN A 9 -13.70 4.82 -24.07
CA GLN A 9 -13.41 5.16 -25.47
C GLN A 9 -12.02 5.78 -25.55
N CYS A 10 -11.18 5.15 -26.35
CA CYS A 10 -9.80 5.51 -26.52
C CYS A 10 -9.54 6.03 -27.93
N LEU A 11 -8.61 6.97 -28.05
CA LEU A 11 -8.18 7.52 -29.33
C LEU A 11 -6.89 6.82 -29.76
N LYS A 12 -6.79 6.46 -31.05
CA LYS A 12 -5.55 5.97 -31.65
C LYS A 12 -4.57 7.12 -31.89
N ASN A 13 -5.08 8.30 -32.21
CA ASN A 13 -4.30 9.50 -32.40
C ASN A 13 -5.02 10.71 -31.79
N ASP A 14 -4.43 11.32 -30.77
CA ASP A 14 -5.00 12.48 -30.08
C ASP A 14 -5.12 13.72 -30.98
N ASP A 15 -4.22 13.89 -31.96
CA ASP A 15 -4.21 15.05 -32.87
C ASP A 15 -5.40 15.06 -33.84
N ILE A 16 -5.93 13.87 -34.16
CA ILE A 16 -7.06 13.70 -35.09
C ILE A 16 -8.41 13.85 -34.36
N GLY A 17 -8.42 13.66 -33.04
CA GLY A 17 -9.62 13.73 -32.20
C GLY A 17 -10.65 12.63 -32.50
N TYR A 18 -11.89 12.85 -32.07
CA TYR A 18 -12.98 11.87 -32.18
C TYR A 18 -13.54 11.77 -33.60
N ARG A 19 -12.84 11.03 -34.48
CA ARG A 19 -13.30 10.70 -35.84
C ARG A 19 -13.53 9.20 -36.00
N GLN A 20 -14.49 8.82 -36.85
CA GLN A 20 -14.72 7.41 -37.21
C GLN A 20 -13.45 6.79 -37.79
N GLY A 21 -13.02 5.66 -37.22
CA GLY A 21 -11.76 4.96 -37.55
C GLY A 21 -10.59 5.23 -36.60
N ASN A 22 -10.63 6.35 -35.86
CA ASN A 22 -9.63 6.75 -34.87
C ASN A 22 -10.00 6.36 -33.42
N ILE A 23 -11.18 5.79 -33.21
CA ILE A 23 -11.69 5.42 -31.89
C ILE A 23 -11.64 3.90 -31.73
N TYR A 24 -11.21 3.42 -30.57
CA TYR A 24 -11.34 2.04 -30.12
C TYR A 24 -11.95 2.00 -28.72
N SER A 25 -12.54 0.87 -28.32
CA SER A 25 -13.25 0.78 -27.04
C SER A 25 -12.71 -0.37 -26.20
N CYS A 26 -12.43 -0.07 -24.94
CA CYS A 26 -12.03 -1.03 -23.93
C CYS A 26 -13.22 -1.33 -23.03
N ASN A 27 -13.79 -2.53 -23.18
CA ASN A 27 -14.97 -3.00 -22.44
C ASN A 27 -14.62 -3.94 -21.27
N ASP A 28 -13.35 -4.33 -21.15
CA ASP A 28 -12.91 -5.25 -20.11
C ASP A 28 -12.78 -4.52 -18.76
N PRO A 29 -13.32 -5.08 -17.67
CA PRO A 29 -13.25 -4.47 -16.34
C PRO A 29 -11.82 -4.36 -15.81
N ASP A 30 -10.95 -5.29 -16.18
CA ASP A 30 -9.55 -5.34 -15.74
C ASP A 30 -8.60 -4.56 -16.69
N LEU A 31 -9.02 -4.34 -17.95
CA LEU A 31 -8.22 -3.69 -19.00
C LEU A 31 -8.94 -2.44 -19.49
N SER A 32 -9.11 -1.47 -18.60
CA SER A 32 -9.87 -0.24 -18.88
C SER A 32 -9.00 0.94 -19.32
N ALA A 33 -7.68 0.81 -19.40
CA ALA A 33 -6.79 1.90 -19.84
C ALA A 33 -6.44 1.83 -21.32
N CYS A 34 -6.34 3.00 -21.94
CA CYS A 34 -5.89 3.21 -23.31
C CYS A 34 -4.36 3.14 -23.38
N CYS A 35 -3.79 2.28 -24.22
CA CYS A 35 -2.34 2.20 -24.38
C CYS A 35 -1.91 1.66 -25.74
N GLU A 36 -0.66 1.94 -26.09
CA GLU A 36 -0.01 1.47 -27.29
C GLU A 36 1.13 0.52 -26.90
N MET A 37 1.09 -0.72 -27.41
CA MET A 37 2.17 -1.70 -27.24
C MET A 37 2.61 -2.17 -28.61
N ASP A 38 3.91 -2.05 -28.92
CA ASP A 38 4.51 -2.50 -30.19
C ASP A 38 3.82 -1.95 -31.46
N GLY A 39 3.32 -0.71 -31.40
CA GLY A 39 2.60 -0.05 -32.50
C GLY A 39 1.15 -0.53 -32.68
N GLN A 40 0.62 -1.32 -31.74
CA GLN A 40 -0.78 -1.74 -31.70
C GLN A 40 -1.54 -1.03 -30.58
N PHE A 41 -2.69 -0.46 -30.93
CA PHE A 41 -3.64 0.14 -29.98
C PHE A 41 -4.38 -0.96 -29.23
N THR A 42 -4.11 -1.10 -27.94
CA THR A 42 -4.67 -2.14 -27.10
C THR A 42 -5.21 -1.57 -25.79
N CYS A 43 -5.99 -2.39 -25.10
CA CYS A 43 -6.47 -2.12 -23.76
C CYS A 43 -5.47 -2.73 -22.77
N CYS A 44 -5.04 -1.96 -21.79
CA CYS A 44 -4.15 -2.47 -20.73
C CYS A 44 -4.71 -2.15 -19.35
N GLU A 45 -4.08 -2.79 -18.37
CA GLU A 45 -4.41 -2.58 -16.98
C GLU A 45 -4.01 -1.16 -16.57
N PRO A 46 -4.93 -0.38 -15.98
CA PRO A 46 -4.65 1.00 -15.63
C PRO A 46 -3.49 1.14 -14.64
N ASN A 47 -2.66 2.15 -14.90
CA ASN A 47 -1.44 2.41 -14.13
C ASN A 47 -1.69 2.62 -12.63
N TYR A 48 -2.90 3.03 -12.20
CA TYR A 48 -3.21 3.15 -10.78
C TYR A 48 -3.20 1.79 -10.05
N VAL A 49 -3.61 0.70 -10.72
CA VAL A 49 -3.61 -0.66 -10.13
C VAL A 49 -2.17 -1.18 -10.01
N LYS A 50 -1.35 -0.96 -11.04
CA LYS A 50 0.07 -1.32 -11.00
C LYS A 50 0.85 -0.53 -9.96
N ASN A 51 0.61 0.79 -9.91
CA ASN A 51 1.31 1.69 -9.00
C ASN A 51 0.92 1.42 -7.53
N THR A 52 -0.35 1.16 -7.24
CA THR A 52 -0.78 0.84 -5.86
C THR A 52 -0.20 -0.47 -5.35
N ARG A 53 -0.12 -1.51 -6.19
CA ARG A 53 0.45 -2.81 -5.81
C ARG A 53 1.95 -2.71 -5.49
N GLU A 54 2.72 -2.01 -6.32
CA GLU A 54 4.15 -1.78 -6.07
C GLU A 54 4.37 -0.84 -4.87
N GLN A 55 3.53 0.19 -4.70
CA GLN A 55 3.58 1.06 -3.53
C GLN A 55 3.27 0.30 -2.23
N PHE A 56 2.27 -0.58 -2.20
CA PHE A 56 1.95 -1.38 -1.01
C PHE A 56 3.13 -2.25 -0.56
N LYS A 57 3.90 -2.78 -1.51
CA LYS A 57 5.09 -3.60 -1.22
C LYS A 57 6.18 -2.78 -0.53
N LEU A 58 6.39 -1.53 -0.97
CA LEU A 58 7.35 -0.61 -0.35
C LEU A 58 6.91 -0.18 1.06
N TRP A 59 5.65 0.21 1.22
CA TRP A 59 5.11 0.60 2.53
C TRP A 59 5.05 -0.56 3.53
N GLY A 60 4.79 -1.79 3.05
CA GLY A 60 4.79 -2.98 3.89
C GLY A 60 6.13 -3.24 4.58
N SER A 61 7.25 -3.06 3.86
CA SER A 61 8.58 -3.22 4.45
C SER A 61 8.88 -2.16 5.53
N ILE A 62 8.54 -0.89 5.25
CA ILE A 62 8.73 0.22 6.19
C ILE A 62 7.96 -0.03 7.50
N CYS A 63 6.70 -0.48 7.40
CA CYS A 63 5.89 -0.81 8.58
C CYS A 63 6.53 -1.88 9.47
N VAL A 64 7.12 -2.92 8.88
CA VAL A 64 7.80 -3.98 9.64
C VAL A 64 9.01 -3.44 10.40
N PHE A 65 9.84 -2.62 9.75
CA PHE A 65 10.99 -2.00 10.41
C PHE A 65 10.57 -1.11 11.59
N VAL A 66 9.52 -0.31 11.41
CA VAL A 66 9.00 0.54 12.48
C VAL A 66 8.50 -0.30 13.67
N LEU A 67 7.79 -1.41 13.41
CA LEU A 67 7.31 -2.30 14.47
C LEU A 67 8.46 -2.94 15.26
N VAL A 68 9.57 -3.31 14.60
CA VAL A 68 10.75 -3.84 15.28
C VAL A 68 11.37 -2.77 16.19
N ILE A 69 11.51 -1.53 15.71
CA ILE A 69 12.07 -0.42 16.50
C ILE A 69 11.19 -0.14 17.72
N VAL A 70 9.87 -0.07 17.54
CA VAL A 70 8.91 0.13 18.64
C VAL A 70 8.95 -1.05 19.62
N GLY A 71 9.05 -2.28 19.12
CA GLY A 71 9.23 -3.49 19.94
C GLY A 71 10.49 -3.42 20.81
N VAL A 72 11.63 -3.08 20.23
CA VAL A 72 12.89 -2.90 20.98
C VAL A 72 12.76 -1.77 22.00
N TYR A 73 12.20 -0.63 21.61
CA TYR A 73 12.01 0.52 22.50
C TYR A 73 11.11 0.17 23.69
N THR A 74 10.00 -0.53 23.43
CA THR A 74 9.07 -0.97 24.48
C THR A 74 9.70 -2.01 25.39
N CYS A 75 10.50 -2.95 24.87
CA CYS A 75 11.25 -3.90 25.70
C CYS A 75 12.24 -3.19 26.63
N LEU A 76 13.07 -2.29 26.08
CA LEU A 76 14.04 -1.51 26.87
C LEU A 76 13.34 -0.64 27.92
N HIS A 77 12.26 0.03 27.55
CA HIS A 77 11.49 0.85 28.49
C HIS A 77 10.86 0.00 29.61
N ARG A 78 10.39 -1.20 29.28
CA ARG A 78 9.84 -2.14 30.26
C ARG A 78 10.92 -2.68 31.20
N ASP A 79 12.11 -2.97 30.70
CA ASP A 79 13.26 -3.39 31.53
C ASP A 79 13.71 -2.28 32.49
N VAL A 80 13.80 -1.03 32.02
CA VAL A 80 14.14 0.12 32.88
C VAL A 80 13.11 0.31 34.00
N GLN A 81 11.81 0.21 33.67
CA GLN A 81 10.73 0.28 34.67
C GLN A 81 10.83 -0.84 35.70
N TRP A 82 11.19 -2.05 35.27
CA TRP A 82 11.27 -3.22 36.15
C TRP A 82 12.46 -3.15 37.10
N ILE A 83 13.63 -2.73 36.59
CA ILE A 83 14.84 -2.50 37.40
C ILE A 83 14.58 -1.41 38.44
N SER A 84 13.98 -0.28 38.03
CA SER A 84 13.64 0.82 38.94
C SER A 84 12.72 0.37 40.08
N GLY A 85 11.74 -0.49 39.79
CA GLY A 85 10.84 -1.04 40.80
C GLY A 85 11.54 -1.96 41.81
N GLN A 86 12.50 -2.77 41.35
CA GLN A 86 13.28 -3.64 42.24
C GLN A 86 14.26 -2.87 43.12
N THR A 87 14.95 -1.85 42.58
CA THR A 87 15.88 -1.03 43.37
C THR A 87 15.13 -0.25 44.47
N ILE A 88 13.90 0.19 44.20
CA ILE A 88 13.04 0.83 45.21
C ILE A 88 12.57 -0.19 46.26
N GLN A 89 12.21 -1.42 45.87
CA GLN A 89 11.84 -2.46 46.85
C GLN A 89 13.01 -2.91 47.74
N GLU A 90 14.21 -3.06 47.17
CA GLU A 90 15.43 -3.41 47.93
C GLU A 90 15.86 -2.28 48.86
N SER A 91 15.83 -1.02 48.40
CA SER A 91 16.16 0.15 49.24
C SER A 91 15.11 0.43 50.32
N LEU A 92 13.86 0.03 50.11
CA LEU A 92 12.80 0.04 51.14
C LEU A 92 12.79 -1.21 52.03
N GLY A 93 13.72 -2.16 51.83
CA GLY A 93 13.90 -3.32 52.71
C GLY A 93 12.70 -4.27 52.76
N ILE A 94 11.83 -4.28 51.74
CA ILE A 94 10.71 -5.23 51.70
C ILE A 94 11.23 -6.55 51.15
N ASN A 95 11.84 -7.32 52.06
CA ASN A 95 12.18 -8.73 51.85
C ASN A 95 10.86 -9.51 51.69
N LYS A 96 10.34 -9.65 50.46
CA LYS A 96 9.33 -10.68 50.18
C LYS A 96 10.04 -12.03 50.12
N LYS A 97 10.43 -12.52 51.29
CA LYS A 97 10.66 -13.93 51.55
C LYS A 97 9.67 -14.35 52.62
N ASP A 98 8.47 -14.73 52.19
CA ASP A 98 7.80 -15.85 52.84
C ASP A 98 6.85 -16.57 51.87
N ARG A 99 7.18 -17.87 51.73
CA ARG A 99 6.48 -19.00 51.12
C ARG A 99 6.39 -19.10 49.59
#